data_AF-A0A1C5V5H1-F1
#
_entry.id   AF-A0A1C5V5H1-F1
#
_cell.length_a   1.000
_cell.length_b   1.000
_cell.length_c   1.000
_cell.angle_alpha   90.00
_cell.angle_beta   90.00
_cell.angle_gamma   90.00
#
_symmetry.space_group_name_H-M   'P 1'
#
loop_
_entity.id
_entity.type
_entity.pdbx_description
1 polymer ?
#
loop_
_entity_poly.entity_id
_entity_poly.type
_entity_poly.pdbx_seq_one_letter_code
_entity_poly.pdbx_strand_id
1 'polypeptide(L)'
;MNFTDVERDVHKLIGLELNSISRSAAITIENIDDEQERLIIRPKNSNSRSRPMDELKRIWDAMQKEPAVHVDKVLNGSGTSRNQPETILANLPYIEWLRIDNKKHIAYVGESTHPFGTLQEMDPVKAVEIAAKLKASARMANFSSVIVSKDINASISSVQKICSGKLSTVDKGIYQIETKSDLIVFLSAETSGLEEGTYAVIEAHAFDADATAKRLSLYGQMFTVLCRGNIKMLVKES
;
A
#
# COMPACT_ATOMS: atom_id res chain seq x y z
N MET A 1 -9.36 8.73 -11.49
CA MET A 1 -10.09 7.62 -12.14
C MET A 1 -10.65 6.74 -11.03
N ASN A 2 -11.96 6.48 -11.03
CA ASN A 2 -12.57 5.60 -10.01
C ASN A 2 -12.56 4.15 -10.50
N PHE A 3 -12.97 3.20 -9.66
CA PHE A 3 -12.96 1.78 -10.06
C PHE A 3 -13.98 1.46 -11.16
N THR A 4 -15.11 2.17 -11.23
CA THR A 4 -16.11 2.00 -12.31
C THR A 4 -15.53 2.33 -13.68
N ASP A 5 -14.65 3.32 -13.77
CA ASP A 5 -13.92 3.61 -15.02
C ASP A 5 -13.01 2.44 -15.40
N VAL A 6 -12.35 1.83 -14.42
CA VAL A 6 -11.46 0.67 -14.63
C VAL A 6 -12.25 -0.55 -15.07
N GLU A 7 -13.40 -0.81 -14.46
CA GLU A 7 -14.30 -1.90 -14.84
C GLU A 7 -14.76 -1.78 -16.29
N ARG A 8 -15.17 -0.58 -16.72
CA ARG A 8 -15.50 -0.29 -18.12
C ARG A 8 -14.31 -0.54 -19.05
N ASP A 9 -13.10 -0.29 -18.59
CA ASP A 9 -11.88 -0.52 -19.38
C ASP A 9 -11.47 -2.00 -19.38
N VAL A 10 -11.75 -2.76 -18.32
CA VAL A 10 -11.60 -4.22 -18.28
C VAL A 10 -12.56 -4.90 -19.26
N HIS A 11 -13.76 -4.36 -19.47
CA HIS A 11 -14.68 -4.85 -20.53
C HIS A 11 -14.05 -4.79 -21.93
N LYS A 12 -13.18 -3.82 -22.20
CA LYS A 12 -12.48 -3.70 -23.49
C LYS A 12 -11.43 -4.79 -23.70
N LEU A 13 -11.08 -5.54 -22.65
CA LEU A 13 -10.15 -6.67 -22.71
C LEU A 13 -10.85 -7.99 -23.06
N ILE A 14 -12.18 -8.03 -23.12
CA ILE A 14 -12.94 -9.24 -23.50
C ILE A 14 -12.52 -9.70 -24.90
N GLY A 15 -12.19 -10.99 -24.99
CA GLY A 15 -11.75 -11.62 -26.25
C GLY A 15 -10.28 -11.38 -26.62
N LEU A 16 -9.54 -10.52 -25.91
CA LEU A 16 -8.11 -10.32 -26.14
C LEU A 16 -7.27 -11.44 -25.46
N GLU A 17 -6.14 -11.80 -26.06
CA GLU A 17 -5.14 -12.66 -25.41
C GLU A 17 -4.23 -11.80 -24.52
N LEU A 18 -4.39 -11.91 -23.20
CA LEU A 18 -3.67 -11.10 -22.22
C LEU A 18 -2.38 -11.80 -21.81
N ASN A 19 -1.26 -11.12 -22.03
CA ASN A 19 0.06 -11.64 -21.71
C ASN A 19 0.38 -11.43 -20.24
N SER A 20 0.94 -12.44 -19.58
CA SER A 20 1.40 -12.32 -18.20
C SER A 20 2.79 -11.69 -18.13
N ILE A 21 3.03 -10.89 -17.08
CA ILE A 21 4.37 -10.34 -16.78
C ILE A 21 5.39 -11.47 -16.53
N SER A 22 4.92 -12.60 -15.99
CA SER A 22 5.73 -13.80 -15.81
C SER A 22 5.54 -14.78 -16.96
N ARG A 23 6.37 -15.82 -17.02
CA ARG A 23 6.27 -16.93 -17.98
C ARG A 23 5.01 -17.82 -17.80
N SER A 24 4.00 -17.33 -17.12
CA SER A 24 2.71 -17.99 -16.95
C SER A 24 1.92 -17.95 -18.25
N ALA A 25 1.01 -18.90 -18.42
CA ALA A 25 0.18 -18.96 -19.61
C ALA A 25 -0.68 -17.69 -19.75
N ALA A 26 -0.82 -17.23 -21.00
CA ALA A 26 -1.76 -16.17 -21.34
C ALA A 26 -3.19 -16.57 -20.97
N ILE A 27 -4.02 -15.56 -20.72
CA ILE A 27 -5.42 -15.73 -20.36
C ILE A 27 -6.30 -14.86 -21.28
N THR A 28 -7.55 -15.25 -21.43
CA THR A 28 -8.57 -14.45 -22.12
C THR A 28 -9.75 -14.26 -21.19
N ILE A 29 -10.29 -13.04 -21.13
CA ILE A 29 -11.58 -12.79 -20.49
C ILE A 29 -12.65 -13.16 -21.52
N GLU A 30 -13.47 -14.16 -21.22
CA GLU A 30 -14.55 -14.59 -22.10
C GLU A 30 -15.80 -13.74 -21.91
N ASN A 31 -16.10 -13.42 -20.66
CA ASN A 31 -17.28 -12.67 -20.28
C ASN A 31 -17.08 -12.01 -18.90
N ILE A 32 -17.87 -10.98 -18.63
CA ILE A 32 -18.00 -10.34 -17.32
C ILE A 32 -19.48 -10.41 -16.95
N ASP A 33 -19.75 -10.96 -15.77
CA ASP A 33 -21.09 -11.01 -15.16
C ASP A 33 -21.19 -9.81 -14.21
N ASP A 34 -21.76 -8.72 -14.71
CA ASP A 34 -21.93 -7.47 -13.95
C ASP A 34 -22.90 -7.64 -12.77
N GLU A 35 -23.90 -8.52 -12.89
CA GLU A 35 -24.87 -8.76 -11.81
C GLU A 35 -24.24 -9.47 -10.61
N GLN A 36 -23.33 -10.41 -10.88
CA GLN A 36 -22.63 -11.16 -9.83
C GLN A 36 -21.25 -10.57 -9.48
N GLU A 37 -20.82 -9.51 -10.16
CA GLU A 37 -19.47 -8.93 -10.09
C GLU A 37 -18.37 -10.00 -10.30
N ARG A 38 -18.47 -10.78 -11.38
CA ARG A 38 -17.53 -11.89 -11.67
C ARG A 38 -16.95 -11.86 -13.08
N LEU A 39 -15.68 -12.24 -13.19
CA LEU A 39 -14.95 -12.41 -14.44
C LEU A 39 -14.94 -13.89 -14.84
N ILE A 40 -15.28 -14.21 -16.08
CA ILE A 40 -15.10 -15.56 -16.65
C ILE A 40 -13.82 -15.57 -17.47
N ILE A 41 -12.81 -16.29 -16.97
CA ILE A 41 -11.45 -16.27 -17.51
C ILE A 41 -11.08 -17.65 -18.03
N ARG A 42 -10.56 -17.72 -19.26
CA ARG A 42 -10.02 -18.92 -19.88
C ARG A 42 -8.49 -18.82 -19.99
N PRO A 43 -7.74 -19.61 -19.20
CA PRO A 43 -6.32 -19.81 -19.45
C PRO A 43 -6.09 -20.57 -20.75
N LYS A 44 -5.02 -20.24 -21.50
CA LYS A 44 -4.73 -20.83 -22.83
C LYS A 44 -4.83 -22.36 -22.91
N ASN A 45 -4.51 -23.07 -21.82
CA ASN A 45 -4.51 -24.54 -21.75
C ASN A 45 -5.41 -25.09 -20.63
N SER A 46 -6.45 -24.36 -20.21
CA SER A 46 -7.35 -24.82 -19.14
C SER A 46 -8.79 -24.40 -19.39
N ASN A 47 -9.72 -25.07 -18.71
CA ASN A 47 -11.12 -24.71 -18.73
C ASN A 47 -11.34 -23.32 -18.11
N SER A 48 -12.40 -22.67 -18.57
CA SER A 48 -12.85 -21.39 -18.04
C SER A 48 -13.16 -21.48 -16.55
N ARG A 49 -12.82 -20.42 -15.82
CA ARG A 49 -13.04 -20.31 -14.38
C ARG A 49 -13.63 -18.95 -14.06
N SER A 50 -14.53 -18.94 -13.09
CA SER A 50 -15.12 -17.71 -12.60
C SER A 50 -14.29 -17.13 -11.45
N ARG A 51 -14.03 -15.82 -11.48
CA ARG A 51 -13.28 -15.08 -10.45
C ARG A 51 -14.05 -13.84 -9.98
N PRO A 52 -13.96 -13.47 -8.69
CA PRO A 52 -14.60 -12.25 -8.19
C PRO A 52 -13.88 -10.99 -8.69
N MET A 53 -14.66 -9.98 -9.08
CA MET A 53 -14.14 -8.65 -9.49
C MET A 53 -13.47 -7.90 -8.33
N ASP A 54 -13.87 -8.20 -7.09
CA ASP A 54 -13.30 -7.62 -5.86
C ASP A 54 -11.76 -7.75 -5.77
N GLU A 55 -11.17 -8.80 -6.35
CA GLU A 55 -9.71 -8.94 -6.43
C GLU A 55 -9.08 -7.76 -7.21
N LEU A 56 -9.68 -7.35 -8.33
CA LEU A 56 -9.19 -6.21 -9.11
C LEU A 56 -9.40 -4.90 -8.36
N LYS A 57 -10.54 -4.74 -7.69
CA LYS A 57 -10.87 -3.54 -6.90
C LYS A 57 -9.88 -3.32 -5.76
N ARG A 58 -9.57 -4.37 -5.00
CA ARG A 58 -8.60 -4.31 -3.90
C ARG A 58 -7.20 -3.92 -4.38
N ILE A 59 -6.76 -4.46 -5.53
CA ILE A 59 -5.47 -4.10 -6.13
C ILE A 59 -5.49 -2.66 -6.64
N TRP A 60 -6.58 -2.23 -7.27
CA TRP A 60 -6.77 -0.84 -7.72
C TRP A 60 -6.71 0.14 -6.54
N ASP A 61 -7.45 -0.12 -5.47
CA ASP A 61 -7.47 0.71 -4.26
C ASP A 61 -6.09 0.77 -3.59
N ALA A 62 -5.31 -0.31 -3.66
CA ALA A 62 -3.92 -0.30 -3.20
C ALA A 62 -3.03 0.58 -4.11
N MET A 63 -3.20 0.52 -5.43
CA MET A 63 -2.43 1.36 -6.38
C MET A 63 -2.77 2.85 -6.27
N GLN A 64 -3.96 3.20 -5.76
CA GLN A 64 -4.29 4.59 -5.45
C GLN A 64 -3.55 5.12 -4.21
N LYS A 65 -3.03 4.24 -3.35
CA LYS A 65 -2.38 4.57 -2.07
C LYS A 65 -0.87 4.41 -2.11
N GLU A 66 -0.38 3.42 -2.86
CA GLU A 66 1.04 3.09 -2.99
C GLU A 66 1.52 3.39 -4.41
N PRO A 67 2.75 3.91 -4.58
CA PRO A 67 3.29 4.24 -5.91
C PRO A 67 3.50 3.00 -6.80
N ALA A 68 3.62 1.82 -6.21
CA ALA A 68 3.65 0.54 -6.91
C ALA A 68 3.17 -0.56 -5.97
N VAL A 69 2.49 -1.56 -6.51
CA VAL A 69 1.83 -2.62 -5.73
C VAL A 69 2.37 -3.99 -6.11
N HIS A 70 2.76 -4.76 -5.10
CA HIS A 70 2.99 -6.19 -5.23
C HIS A 70 1.66 -6.94 -5.01
N VAL A 71 1.07 -7.49 -6.08
CA VAL A 71 -0.28 -8.09 -6.04
C VAL A 71 -0.40 -9.19 -4.97
N ASP A 72 0.63 -10.01 -4.79
CA ASP A 72 0.64 -11.07 -3.78
C ASP A 72 0.50 -10.55 -2.35
N LYS A 73 1.04 -9.35 -2.07
CA LYS A 73 0.89 -8.69 -0.76
C LYS A 73 -0.55 -8.25 -0.53
N VAL A 74 -1.24 -7.75 -1.56
CA VAL A 74 -2.62 -7.23 -1.43
C VAL A 74 -3.65 -8.34 -1.24
N LEU A 75 -3.45 -9.48 -1.89
CA LEU A 75 -4.38 -10.61 -1.84
C LEU A 75 -4.13 -11.59 -0.67
N ASN A 76 -3.22 -11.25 0.26
CA ASN A 76 -2.94 -11.97 1.50
C ASN A 76 -2.82 -13.49 1.34
N GLY A 77 -2.07 -13.94 0.33
CA GLY A 77 -1.76 -15.37 0.18
C GLY A 77 -2.94 -16.28 -0.18
N SER A 78 -4.17 -15.77 -0.35
CA SER A 78 -5.34 -16.59 -0.61
C SER A 78 -5.44 -16.98 -2.10
N GLY A 79 -5.13 -18.24 -2.41
CA GLY A 79 -5.45 -18.86 -3.71
C GLY A 79 -4.31 -18.95 -4.75
N THR A 80 -4.37 -20.01 -5.55
CA THR A 80 -3.33 -20.54 -6.46
C THR A 80 -3.25 -19.86 -7.84
N SER A 81 -3.88 -18.69 -8.04
CA SER A 81 -3.93 -18.04 -9.36
C SER A 81 -3.97 -16.49 -9.29
N ARG A 82 -3.11 -15.93 -8.42
CA ARG A 82 -2.88 -14.46 -8.24
C ARG A 82 -2.34 -13.77 -9.49
N ASN A 83 -1.71 -14.55 -10.35
CA ASN A 83 -1.19 -14.06 -11.62
C ASN A 83 -2.31 -13.53 -12.55
N GLN A 84 -3.55 -14.04 -12.42
CA GLN A 84 -4.66 -13.63 -13.28
C GLN A 84 -5.10 -12.18 -13.04
N PRO A 85 -5.45 -11.74 -11.81
CA PRO A 85 -5.79 -10.35 -11.58
C PRO A 85 -4.62 -9.40 -11.88
N GLU A 86 -3.38 -9.81 -11.59
CA GLU A 86 -2.17 -9.07 -12.01
C GLU A 86 -2.11 -8.91 -13.54
N THR A 87 -2.36 -10.00 -14.28
CA THR A 87 -2.32 -10.00 -15.74
C THR A 87 -3.41 -9.11 -16.32
N ILE A 88 -4.63 -9.15 -15.79
CA ILE A 88 -5.73 -8.31 -16.27
C ILE A 88 -5.38 -6.83 -16.11
N LEU A 89 -4.94 -6.42 -14.91
CA LEU A 89 -4.62 -5.01 -14.66
C LEU A 89 -3.39 -4.55 -15.45
N ALA A 90 -2.33 -5.36 -15.52
CA ALA A 90 -1.12 -5.00 -16.27
C ALA A 90 -1.33 -4.86 -17.78
N ASN A 91 -2.47 -5.36 -18.31
CA ASN A 91 -2.83 -5.22 -19.72
C ASN A 91 -3.73 -3.99 -20.00
N LEU A 92 -3.98 -3.15 -19.00
CA LEU A 92 -4.66 -1.86 -19.16
C LEU A 92 -3.66 -0.77 -19.56
N PRO A 93 -3.98 0.11 -20.53
CA PRO A 93 -3.05 1.10 -21.10
C PRO A 93 -2.29 2.01 -20.13
N TYR A 94 -2.83 2.23 -18.93
CA TYR A 94 -2.33 3.16 -17.93
C TYR A 94 -1.70 2.46 -16.73
N ILE A 95 -1.36 1.19 -16.88
CA ILE A 95 -0.69 0.38 -15.86
C ILE A 95 0.60 -0.19 -16.45
N GLU A 96 1.72 0.20 -15.87
CA GLU A 96 3.03 -0.35 -16.22
C GLU A 96 3.50 -1.32 -15.14
N TRP A 97 4.36 -2.27 -15.52
CA TRP A 97 4.98 -3.19 -14.58
C TRP A 97 6.46 -2.91 -14.40
N LEU A 98 6.97 -3.22 -13.21
CA LEU A 98 8.38 -3.06 -12.86
C LEU A 98 8.83 -4.15 -11.87
N ARG A 99 10.15 -4.28 -11.68
CA ARG A 99 10.73 -5.13 -10.63
C ARG A 99 11.36 -4.28 -9.54
N ILE A 100 10.92 -4.49 -8.31
CA ILE A 100 11.50 -3.90 -7.10
C ILE A 100 11.92 -5.06 -6.21
N ASP A 101 13.19 -5.08 -5.78
CA ASP A 101 13.76 -6.15 -4.94
C ASP A 101 13.48 -7.57 -5.49
N ASN A 102 13.66 -7.73 -6.82
CA ASN A 102 13.42 -8.96 -7.58
C ASN A 102 11.96 -9.48 -7.57
N LYS A 103 11.01 -8.64 -7.15
CA LYS A 103 9.57 -8.95 -7.17
C LYS A 103 8.85 -8.06 -8.17
N LYS A 104 7.87 -8.65 -8.87
CA LYS A 104 7.01 -7.91 -9.81
C LYS A 104 6.06 -7.00 -9.04
N HIS A 105 5.94 -5.79 -9.54
CA HIS A 105 4.98 -4.80 -9.10
C HIS A 105 4.26 -4.23 -10.32
N ILE A 106 3.08 -3.69 -10.10
CA ILE A 106 2.34 -2.89 -11.08
C ILE A 106 2.13 -1.49 -10.52
N ALA A 107 2.12 -0.49 -11.39
CA ALA A 107 1.97 0.91 -11.03
C ALA A 107 1.01 1.61 -11.98
N TYR A 108 0.12 2.42 -11.42
CA TYR A 108 -0.75 3.31 -12.18
C TYR A 108 0.04 4.55 -12.62
N VAL A 109 0.17 4.76 -13.94
CA VAL A 109 0.94 5.88 -14.51
C VAL A 109 0.08 7.07 -14.95
N GLY A 110 -1.24 6.91 -14.96
CA GLY A 110 -2.19 8.01 -15.19
C GLY A 110 -2.39 8.45 -16.64
N GLU A 111 -1.57 7.94 -17.56
CA GLU A 111 -1.66 8.18 -19.00
C GLU A 111 -1.64 6.85 -19.76
N SER A 112 -2.18 6.85 -20.98
CA SER A 112 -2.16 5.66 -21.85
C SER A 112 -0.77 5.48 -22.46
N THR A 113 0.00 4.50 -22.02
CA THR A 113 1.37 4.23 -22.50
C THR A 113 1.46 3.05 -23.47
N HIS A 114 0.46 2.18 -23.51
CA HIS A 114 0.37 1.06 -24.47
C HIS A 114 -1.08 0.69 -24.84
N PRO A 115 -1.32 -0.07 -25.92
CA PRO A 115 -2.65 -0.55 -26.26
C PRO A 115 -3.30 -1.47 -25.21
N PHE A 116 -4.62 -1.62 -25.28
CA PHE A 116 -5.36 -2.63 -24.51
C PHE A 116 -4.88 -4.04 -24.88
N GLY A 117 -4.65 -4.90 -23.88
CA GLY A 117 -4.24 -6.29 -24.09
C GLY A 117 -2.73 -6.49 -24.32
N THR A 118 -1.92 -5.44 -24.14
CA THR A 118 -0.46 -5.52 -24.19
C THR A 118 0.16 -5.15 -22.85
N LEU A 119 1.41 -5.50 -22.62
CA LEU A 119 2.16 -5.11 -21.43
C LEU A 119 3.17 -4.01 -21.76
N GLN A 120 3.43 -3.14 -20.78
CA GLN A 120 4.54 -2.19 -20.83
C GLN A 120 5.41 -2.33 -19.58
N GLU A 121 6.69 -2.63 -19.79
CA GLU A 121 7.70 -2.52 -18.71
C GLU A 121 8.04 -1.04 -18.53
N MET A 122 8.06 -0.60 -17.28
CA MET A 122 8.37 0.78 -16.92
C MET A 122 9.82 1.12 -17.29
N ASP A 123 10.03 2.33 -17.79
CA ASP A 123 11.37 2.85 -18.06
C ASP A 123 12.27 2.78 -16.82
N PRO A 124 13.55 2.37 -16.94
CA PRO A 124 14.44 2.22 -15.78
C PRO A 124 14.59 3.46 -14.89
N VAL A 125 14.55 4.67 -15.46
CA VAL A 125 14.65 5.91 -14.69
C VAL A 125 13.39 6.11 -13.85
N LYS A 126 12.21 5.98 -14.48
CA LYS A 126 10.92 6.02 -13.77
C LYS A 126 10.83 4.92 -12.71
N ALA A 127 11.32 3.72 -13.00
CA ALA A 127 11.31 2.59 -12.06
C ALA A 127 12.15 2.87 -10.80
N VAL A 128 13.31 3.52 -10.94
CA VAL A 128 14.14 3.95 -9.80
C VAL A 128 13.40 4.99 -8.94
N GLU A 129 12.73 5.96 -9.56
CA GLU A 129 11.94 6.96 -8.84
C GLU A 129 10.77 6.35 -8.08
N ILE A 130 10.03 5.44 -8.71
CA ILE A 130 8.90 4.73 -8.08
C ILE A 130 9.39 3.84 -6.93
N ALA A 131 10.51 3.13 -7.10
CA ALA A 131 11.11 2.34 -6.03
C ALA A 131 11.56 3.21 -4.85
N ALA A 132 12.12 4.40 -5.11
CA ALA A 132 12.49 5.36 -4.07
C ALA A 132 11.25 5.89 -3.32
N LYS A 133 10.18 6.25 -4.05
CA LYS A 133 8.90 6.67 -3.46
C LYS A 133 8.29 5.56 -2.60
N LEU A 134 8.30 4.31 -3.09
CA LEU A 134 7.77 3.17 -2.36
C LEU A 134 8.54 2.94 -1.04
N LYS A 135 9.88 3.03 -1.09
CA LYS A 135 10.73 2.93 0.09
C LYS A 135 10.47 4.08 1.08
N ALA A 136 10.30 5.31 0.58
CA ALA A 136 9.96 6.46 1.42
C ALA A 136 8.58 6.30 2.08
N SER A 137 7.55 5.87 1.33
CA SER A 137 6.22 5.59 1.87
C SER A 137 6.23 4.47 2.91
N ALA A 138 6.94 3.37 2.64
CA ALA A 138 7.10 2.27 3.60
C ALA A 138 7.83 2.74 4.86
N ARG A 139 8.84 3.61 4.71
CA ARG A 139 9.59 4.18 5.83
C ARG A 139 8.76 5.15 6.68
N MET A 140 7.91 5.96 6.04
CA MET A 140 6.94 6.82 6.73
C MET A 140 5.86 6.02 7.47
N ALA A 141 5.53 4.81 6.99
CA ALA A 141 4.57 3.90 7.61
C ALA A 141 5.16 2.98 8.69
N ASN A 142 6.49 2.76 8.71
CA ASN A 142 7.16 1.81 9.60
C ASN A 142 8.05 2.52 10.63
N PHE A 143 7.47 3.37 11.46
CA PHE A 143 8.12 3.78 12.72
C PHE A 143 7.72 2.80 13.82
N SER A 144 8.71 2.29 14.55
CA SER A 144 8.48 1.34 15.65
C SER A 144 8.27 2.04 17.00
N SER A 145 8.52 3.35 17.06
CA SER A 145 8.46 4.12 18.30
C SER A 145 8.01 5.56 18.05
N VAL A 146 7.17 6.05 18.96
CA VAL A 146 6.73 7.44 19.02
C VAL A 146 7.08 8.02 20.38
N ILE A 147 7.74 9.17 20.39
CA ILE A 147 8.07 9.90 21.62
C ILE A 147 7.05 11.02 21.82
N VAL A 148 6.24 10.91 22.86
CA VAL A 148 5.31 11.96 23.29
C VAL A 148 5.99 12.83 24.33
N SER A 149 6.01 14.15 24.11
CA SER A 149 6.65 15.10 25.01
C SER A 149 5.85 16.40 25.13
N LYS A 150 5.84 17.03 26.31
CA LYS A 150 5.33 18.40 26.46
C LYS A 150 6.31 19.42 25.89
N ASP A 151 7.62 19.15 26.03
CA ASP A 151 8.67 19.95 25.41
C ASP A 151 9.31 19.18 24.24
N ILE A 152 8.62 19.26 23.09
CA ILE A 152 9.10 18.64 21.85
C ILE A 152 10.52 19.11 21.51
N ASN A 153 10.80 20.40 21.66
CA ASN A 153 12.06 20.98 21.22
C ASN A 153 13.23 20.43 22.05
N ALA A 154 13.05 20.32 23.37
CA ALA A 154 14.05 19.69 24.24
C ALA A 154 14.25 18.20 23.93
N SER A 155 13.17 17.45 23.67
CA SER A 155 13.26 16.03 23.30
C SER A 155 13.96 15.82 21.95
N ILE A 156 13.57 16.58 20.91
CA ILE A 156 14.23 16.55 19.59
C ILE A 156 15.70 16.90 19.73
N SER A 157 16.02 17.98 20.46
CA SER A 157 17.41 18.41 20.68
C SER A 157 18.24 17.33 21.38
N SER A 158 17.66 16.62 22.34
CA SER A 158 18.34 15.54 23.05
C SER A 158 18.62 14.35 22.15
N VAL A 159 17.67 13.97 21.28
CA VAL A 159 17.86 12.88 20.32
C VAL A 159 18.85 13.28 19.21
N GLN A 160 18.77 14.49 18.67
CA GLN A 160 19.67 14.96 17.61
C GLN A 160 21.14 15.07 18.04
N LYS A 161 21.41 15.28 19.34
CA LYS A 161 22.78 15.25 19.88
C LYS A 161 23.45 13.90 19.74
N ILE A 162 22.67 12.82 19.69
CA ILE A 162 23.16 11.43 19.73
C ILE A 162 22.89 10.73 18.39
N CYS A 163 21.81 11.09 17.71
CA CYS A 163 21.38 10.52 16.44
C CYS A 163 21.49 11.55 15.31
N SER A 164 22.39 11.29 14.37
CA SER A 164 22.44 12.03 13.11
C SER A 164 21.24 11.65 12.24
N GLY A 165 20.30 12.59 12.07
CA GLY A 165 19.12 12.41 11.23
C GLY A 165 18.54 13.72 10.74
N LYS A 166 17.77 13.67 9.65
CA LYS A 166 17.08 14.82 9.09
C LYS A 166 15.80 15.06 9.87
N LEU A 167 15.67 16.23 10.48
CA LEU A 167 14.44 16.68 11.11
C LEU A 167 13.47 17.21 10.04
N SER A 168 12.22 16.78 10.10
CA SER A 168 11.12 17.37 9.33
C SER A 168 9.85 17.48 10.17
N THR A 169 8.98 18.40 9.77
CA THR A 169 7.63 18.55 10.35
C THR A 169 6.66 17.79 9.45
N VAL A 170 5.80 16.96 10.05
CA VAL A 170 4.77 16.19 9.35
C VAL A 170 3.44 16.95 9.39
N ASP A 171 3.07 17.42 10.58
CA ASP A 171 1.87 18.22 10.82
C ASP A 171 2.09 19.06 12.10
N LYS A 172 1.13 19.92 12.46
CA LYS A 172 1.16 20.71 13.68
C LYS A 172 1.27 19.79 14.91
N GLY A 173 2.41 19.87 15.60
CA GLY A 173 2.69 19.04 16.77
C GLY A 173 3.19 17.63 16.46
N ILE A 174 3.49 17.32 15.19
CA ILE A 174 4.04 16.05 14.72
C ILE A 174 5.35 16.31 13.99
N TYR A 175 6.45 15.79 14.53
CA TYR A 175 7.79 15.93 13.97
C TYR A 175 8.40 14.56 13.80
N GLN A 176 9.39 14.45 12.92
CA GLN A 176 10.11 13.21 12.73
C GLN A 176 11.60 13.46 12.53
N ILE A 177 12.41 12.55 13.04
CA ILE A 177 13.83 12.45 12.71
C ILE A 177 14.02 11.19 11.88
N GLU A 178 14.44 11.39 10.64
CA GLU A 178 14.80 10.31 9.73
C GLU A 178 16.30 10.02 9.84
N THR A 179 16.68 8.83 10.32
CA THR A 179 18.08 8.41 10.43
C THR A 179 18.55 7.72 9.14
N LYS A 180 19.53 6.82 9.17
CA LYS A 180 19.84 5.97 8.00
C LYS A 180 18.89 4.77 7.86
N SER A 181 18.46 4.21 8.97
CA SER A 181 17.67 2.97 9.03
C SER A 181 16.26 3.16 9.58
N ASP A 182 16.06 4.18 10.42
CA ASP A 182 14.88 4.29 11.26
C ASP A 182 14.17 5.62 11.10
N LEU A 183 12.94 5.66 11.57
CA LEU A 183 12.12 6.85 11.70
C LEU A 183 11.69 6.99 13.16
N ILE A 184 12.07 8.11 13.77
CA ILE A 184 11.66 8.45 15.14
C ILE A 184 10.62 9.55 15.05
N VAL A 185 9.41 9.28 15.51
CA VAL A 185 8.29 10.23 15.47
C VAL A 185 8.15 10.90 16.83
N PHE A 186 7.92 12.21 16.84
CA PHE A 186 7.69 13.01 18.02
C PHE A 186 6.30 13.61 17.96
N LEU A 187 5.56 13.50 19.06
CA LEU A 187 4.23 14.10 19.23
C LEU A 187 4.22 15.05 20.41
N SER A 188 3.52 16.17 20.27
CA SER A 188 3.23 17.02 21.43
C SER A 188 2.16 16.36 22.27
N ALA A 189 2.43 16.23 23.56
CA ALA A 189 1.46 15.76 24.55
C ALA A 189 0.18 16.61 24.54
N GLU A 190 0.29 17.91 24.26
CA GLU A 190 -0.86 18.83 24.21
C GLU A 190 -1.74 18.57 22.98
N THR A 191 -1.16 18.49 21.79
CA THR A 191 -1.92 18.25 20.55
C THR A 191 -2.46 16.83 20.43
N SER A 192 -1.71 15.83 20.92
CA SER A 192 -2.15 14.42 20.90
C SER A 192 -3.03 14.06 22.10
N GLY A 193 -3.00 14.86 23.17
CA GLY A 193 -3.59 14.56 24.48
C GLY A 193 -3.03 13.29 25.13
N LEU A 194 -1.85 12.83 24.72
CA LEU A 194 -1.21 11.63 25.26
C LEU A 194 -0.31 11.96 26.44
N GLU A 195 -0.12 10.98 27.32
CA GLU A 195 0.86 11.09 28.41
C GLU A 195 2.28 11.06 27.85
N GLU A 196 3.20 11.80 28.47
CA GLU A 196 4.61 11.83 28.03
C GLU A 196 5.25 10.45 28.13
N GLY A 197 6.03 10.05 27.13
CA GLY A 197 6.74 8.77 27.13
C GLY A 197 6.95 8.23 25.73
N THR A 198 7.64 7.09 25.65
CA THR A 198 7.89 6.38 24.40
C THR A 198 6.83 5.31 24.20
N TYR A 199 6.05 5.43 23.12
CA TYR A 199 5.03 4.48 22.72
C TYR A 199 5.61 3.52 21.68
N ALA A 200 5.56 2.22 21.96
CA ALA A 200 5.88 1.20 20.96
C ALA A 200 4.75 1.10 19.94
N VAL A 201 5.07 0.97 18.66
CA VAL A 201 4.09 0.82 17.59
C VAL A 201 4.02 -0.65 17.18
N ILE A 202 2.81 -1.21 17.20
CA ILE A 202 2.55 -2.60 16.80
C ILE A 202 1.39 -2.65 15.81
N GLU A 203 1.34 -3.71 15.02
CA GLU A 203 0.23 -3.99 14.10
C GLU A 203 -0.52 -5.25 14.60
N ALA A 204 -1.85 -5.19 14.60
CA ALA A 204 -2.70 -6.28 15.07
C ALA A 204 -3.89 -6.53 14.13
N HIS A 205 -4.08 -7.79 13.72
CA HIS A 205 -5.14 -8.22 12.79
C HIS A 205 -6.53 -8.39 13.44
N ALA A 206 -6.60 -8.49 14.76
CA ALA A 206 -7.84 -8.56 15.51
C ALA A 206 -7.66 -7.71 16.76
N PHE A 207 -8.28 -6.54 16.76
CA PHE A 207 -8.23 -5.61 17.87
C PHE A 207 -9.66 -5.25 18.26
N ASP A 208 -10.13 -5.79 19.39
CA ASP A 208 -11.43 -5.46 19.96
C ASP A 208 -11.26 -4.17 20.78
N ALA A 209 -11.29 -3.04 20.07
CA ALA A 209 -11.26 -1.73 20.70
C ALA A 209 -12.59 -1.51 21.41
N ASP A 210 -12.57 -1.45 22.75
CA ASP A 210 -13.71 -0.93 23.49
C ASP A 210 -14.08 0.46 22.94
N ALA A 211 -15.38 0.80 22.88
CA ALA A 211 -15.87 2.00 22.18
C ALA A 211 -15.28 3.31 22.76
N THR A 212 -14.71 3.25 23.96
CA THR A 212 -14.07 4.37 24.67
C THR A 212 -12.56 4.45 24.45
N ALA A 213 -11.97 3.54 23.67
CA ALA A 213 -10.52 3.53 23.44
C ALA A 213 -10.09 4.80 22.70
N LYS A 214 -9.05 5.46 23.23
CA LYS A 214 -8.52 6.67 22.62
C LYS A 214 -7.86 6.31 21.28
N ARG A 215 -8.21 7.06 20.23
CA ARG A 215 -7.67 6.89 18.88
C ARG A 215 -6.82 8.09 18.48
N LEU A 216 -5.81 7.83 17.66
CA LEU A 216 -4.89 8.83 17.12
C LEU A 216 -4.69 8.58 15.63
N SER A 217 -4.78 9.63 14.81
CA SER A 217 -4.42 9.56 13.40
C SER A 217 -2.98 10.01 13.22
N LEU A 218 -2.14 9.18 12.61
CA LEU A 218 -0.76 9.51 12.21
C LEU A 218 -0.53 9.03 10.78
N TYR A 219 0.04 9.88 9.92
CA TYR A 219 0.29 9.53 8.51
C TYR A 219 -0.94 8.98 7.76
N GLY A 220 -2.14 9.48 8.11
CA GLY A 220 -3.40 9.01 7.52
C GLY A 220 -3.83 7.61 7.97
N GLN A 221 -3.13 7.01 8.95
CA GLN A 221 -3.49 5.73 9.56
C GLN A 221 -4.04 5.96 10.96
N MET A 222 -5.05 5.17 11.32
CA MET A 222 -5.66 5.20 12.65
C MET A 222 -4.95 4.21 13.57
N PHE A 223 -4.61 4.68 14.75
CA PHE A 223 -4.00 3.89 15.81
C PHE A 223 -4.90 3.93 17.04
N THR A 224 -5.11 2.78 17.67
CA THR A 224 -5.65 2.74 19.02
C THR A 224 -4.53 2.85 20.06
N VAL A 225 -4.73 3.73 21.03
CA VAL A 225 -3.76 4.04 22.07
C VAL A 225 -3.99 3.13 23.28
N LEU A 226 -2.96 2.40 23.69
CA LEU A 226 -2.91 1.69 24.97
C LEU A 226 -1.94 2.42 25.89
N CYS A 227 -2.48 3.09 26.91
CA CYS A 227 -1.69 3.79 27.93
C CYS A 227 -2.14 3.31 29.32
N ARG A 228 -1.38 2.39 29.93
CA ARG A 228 -1.66 1.83 31.26
C ARG A 228 -0.37 1.71 32.06
N GLY A 229 -0.10 2.72 32.90
CA GLY A 229 1.12 2.80 33.69
C GLY A 229 2.36 2.81 32.78
N ASN A 230 3.18 1.76 32.87
CA ASN A 230 4.40 1.62 32.07
C ASN A 230 4.15 1.10 30.65
N ILE A 231 2.93 0.64 30.34
CA ILE A 231 2.57 0.13 29.02
C ILE A 231 2.08 1.30 28.18
N LYS A 232 2.88 1.68 27.16
CA LYS A 232 2.58 2.74 26.20
C LYS A 232 2.73 2.19 24.80
N MET A 233 1.62 2.01 24.11
CA MET A 233 1.59 1.40 22.79
C MET A 233 0.60 2.11 21.86
N LEU A 234 0.95 2.15 20.58
CA LEU A 234 0.06 2.50 19.48
C LEU A 234 -0.19 1.23 18.67
N VAL A 235 -1.43 0.80 18.61
CA VAL A 235 -1.84 -0.39 17.87
C VAL A 235 -2.44 0.07 16.55
N LYS A 236 -1.75 -0.23 15.45
CA LYS A 236 -2.24 -0.03 14.09
C LYS A 236 -3.31 -1.07 13.80
N GLU A 237 -4.48 -0.59 13.41
CA GLU A 237 -5.58 -1.44 12.93
C GLU A 237 -5.28 -1.81 11.47
N SER A 238 -5.16 -3.11 11.18
CA SER A 238 -4.87 -3.66 9.84
C SER A 238 -6.08 -4.36 9.24
#